data_AF-A0A0K9Y1U2-F1
#
_entry.id   AF-A0A0K9Y1U2-F1
#
_cell.length_a   1.000
_cell.length_b   1.000
_cell.length_c   1.000
_cell.angle_alpha   90.00
_cell.angle_beta   90.00
_cell.angle_gamma   90.00
#
_symmetry.space_group_name_H-M   'P 1'
#
loop_
_entity.id
_entity.type
_entity.pdbx_description
1 polymer ?
#
loop_
_entity_poly.entity_id
_entity_poly.type
_entity_poly.pdbx_seq_one_letter_code
_entity_poly.pdbx_strand_id
1 'polypeptide(L)'
;MDKQIRKLRKLVTLYLHKSRGDLEKIYGTPDIKFDDEMWFYNRYRWGIFKDEIAFVFEDNNIVDISITEYIFGKEYRNIFYYEGQNPEYKVVNIM
;
A
#
# COMPACT_ATOMS: atom_id res chain seq x y z
N MET A 1 -3.36 -15.70 9.64
CA MET A 1 -2.65 -14.64 8.87
C MET A 1 -3.23 -13.30 9.25
N ASP A 2 -2.37 -12.33 9.58
CA ASP A 2 -2.75 -10.97 9.98
C ASP A 2 -3.71 -10.32 8.96
N LYS A 3 -4.70 -9.56 9.45
CA LYS A 3 -5.76 -8.96 8.59
C LYS A 3 -5.17 -8.01 7.55
N GLN A 4 -4.13 -7.27 7.90
CA GLN A 4 -3.49 -6.32 7.02
C GLN A 4 -2.53 -7.00 6.05
N ILE A 5 -1.85 -8.07 6.47
CA ILE A 5 -1.12 -8.93 5.53
C ILE A 5 -2.09 -9.52 4.50
N ARG A 6 -3.29 -9.96 4.92
CA ARG A 6 -4.33 -10.44 3.99
C ARG A 6 -4.83 -9.33 3.05
N LYS A 7 -4.93 -8.09 3.53
CA LYS A 7 -5.31 -6.93 2.71
C LYS A 7 -4.22 -6.64 1.68
N LEU A 8 -2.96 -6.58 2.10
CA LEU A 8 -1.83 -6.35 1.22
C LEU A 8 -1.73 -7.44 0.15
N ARG A 9 -1.85 -8.73 0.54
CA ARG A 9 -1.89 -9.84 -0.43
C ARG A 9 -2.96 -9.65 -1.50
N LYS A 10 -4.17 -9.21 -1.12
CA LYS A 10 -5.23 -8.93 -2.11
C LYS A 10 -4.85 -7.78 -3.04
N LEU A 11 -4.25 -6.71 -2.52
CA LEU A 11 -3.80 -5.59 -3.34
C LEU A 11 -2.72 -6.05 -4.33
N VAL A 12 -1.72 -6.79 -3.85
CA VAL A 12 -0.66 -7.39 -4.67
C VAL A 12 -1.25 -8.26 -5.78
N THR A 13 -2.15 -9.19 -5.45
CA THR A 13 -2.77 -10.06 -6.47
C THR A 13 -3.58 -9.28 -7.51
N LEU A 14 -4.19 -8.15 -7.15
CA LEU A 14 -5.04 -7.38 -8.06
C LEU A 14 -4.26 -6.37 -8.90
N TYR A 15 -3.21 -5.77 -8.33
CA TYR A 15 -2.60 -4.55 -8.87
C TYR A 15 -1.11 -4.65 -9.17
N LEU A 16 -0.37 -5.61 -8.60
CA LEU A 16 1.06 -5.72 -8.94
C LEU A 16 1.20 -5.94 -10.46
N HIS A 17 2.20 -5.28 -11.06
CA HIS A 17 2.46 -5.26 -12.50
C HIS A 17 1.35 -4.63 -13.37
N LYS A 18 0.32 -4.03 -12.77
CA LYS A 18 -0.66 -3.22 -13.51
C LYS A 18 -0.11 -1.83 -13.80
N SER A 19 -0.61 -1.23 -14.87
CA SER A 19 -0.25 0.14 -15.20
C SER A 19 -0.87 1.14 -14.22
N ARG A 20 -0.24 2.31 -14.07
CA ARG A 20 -0.80 3.43 -13.31
C ARG A 20 -2.20 3.83 -13.80
N GLY A 21 -2.43 3.79 -15.11
CA GLY A 21 -3.73 4.07 -15.72
C GLY A 21 -4.80 3.04 -15.36
N ASP A 22 -4.44 1.76 -15.22
CA ASP A 22 -5.37 0.73 -14.75
C ASP A 22 -5.70 0.92 -13.27
N LEU A 23 -4.71 1.29 -12.45
CA LEU A 23 -4.92 1.61 -11.05
C LEU A 23 -5.88 2.80 -10.90
N GLU A 24 -5.70 3.89 -11.65
CA GLU A 24 -6.58 5.05 -11.56
C GLU A 24 -8.02 4.71 -11.97
N LYS A 25 -8.21 3.87 -13.00
CA LYS A 25 -9.54 3.42 -13.44
C LYS A 25 -10.27 2.57 -12.40
N ILE A 26 -9.54 1.68 -11.71
CA ILE A 26 -10.14 0.70 -10.79
C ILE A 26 -10.23 1.28 -9.37
N TYR A 27 -9.20 2.00 -8.95
CA TYR A 27 -8.98 2.43 -7.58
C TYR A 27 -9.31 3.91 -7.34
N GLY A 28 -9.42 4.68 -8.43
CA GLY A 28 -9.69 6.11 -8.41
C GLY A 28 -8.44 6.97 -8.24
N THR A 29 -8.67 8.26 -8.03
CA THR A 29 -7.62 9.26 -7.84
C THR A 29 -6.94 9.09 -6.49
N PRO A 30 -5.59 9.14 -6.41
CA PRO A 30 -4.87 9.11 -5.14
C PRO A 30 -5.07 10.38 -4.33
N ASP A 31 -4.95 10.25 -3.01
CA ASP A 31 -5.00 11.38 -2.07
C ASP A 31 -3.72 12.22 -2.14
N ILE A 32 -2.57 11.55 -2.33
CA ILE A 32 -1.26 12.21 -2.45
C ILE A 32 -0.52 11.58 -3.63
N LYS A 33 0.04 12.42 -4.51
CA LYS A 33 0.97 12.03 -5.56
C LYS A 33 2.34 12.57 -5.21
N PHE A 34 3.33 11.70 -5.11
CA PHE A 34 4.74 12.07 -5.00
C PHE A 34 5.37 11.81 -6.36
N ASP A 35 5.43 12.88 -7.15
CA ASP A 35 5.77 12.85 -8.58
C ASP A 35 5.04 11.74 -9.34
N ASP A 36 5.76 11.12 -10.27
CA ASP A 36 5.31 9.97 -11.06
C ASP A 36 5.67 8.63 -10.39
N GLU A 37 6.41 8.65 -9.29
CA GLU A 37 6.99 7.42 -8.71
C GLU A 37 6.11 6.78 -7.64
N MET A 38 5.33 7.58 -6.89
CA MET A 38 4.56 7.03 -5.77
C MET A 38 3.21 7.69 -5.57
N TRP A 39 2.17 6.87 -5.45
CA TRP A 39 0.81 7.32 -5.15
C TRP A 39 0.33 6.74 -3.83
N PHE A 40 -0.31 7.59 -3.02
CA PHE A 40 -0.82 7.23 -1.71
C PHE A 40 -2.34 7.34 -1.66
N TYR A 41 -2.96 6.32 -1.07
CA TYR A 41 -4.40 6.25 -0.85
C TYR A 41 -4.70 6.08 0.64
N ASN A 42 -5.36 7.07 1.21
CA ASN A 42 -5.77 7.13 2.60
C ASN A 42 -7.15 6.48 2.79
N ARG A 43 -7.22 5.50 3.68
CA ARG A 43 -8.44 4.78 4.03
C ARG A 43 -8.65 4.85 5.54
N TYR A 44 -9.57 5.71 5.96
CA TYR A 44 -10.02 5.75 7.34
C TYR A 44 -10.80 4.47 7.66
N ARG A 45 -10.44 3.83 8.77
CA ARG A 45 -11.14 2.64 9.26
C ARG A 45 -12.25 3.06 10.21
N TRP A 46 -11.90 3.36 11.46
CA TRP A 46 -12.84 3.81 12.48
C TRP A 46 -12.16 4.78 13.43
N GLY A 47 -12.83 5.90 13.75
CA GLY A 47 -12.30 6.93 14.63
C GLY A 47 -10.89 7.40 14.23
N ILE A 48 -9.91 7.05 15.06
CA ILE A 48 -8.52 7.47 14.99
C ILE A 48 -7.61 6.56 14.14
N PHE A 49 -8.14 5.46 13.61
CA PHE A 49 -7.38 4.48 12.82
C PHE A 49 -7.41 4.82 11.33
N LYS A 50 -6.23 4.97 10.71
CA LYS A 50 -6.06 5.24 9.27
C LYS A 50 -5.12 4.19 8.68
N ASP A 51 -5.44 3.68 7.49
CA ASP A 51 -4.49 2.96 6.65
C ASP A 51 -4.10 3.87 5.49
N GLU A 52 -2.82 3.91 5.17
CA GLU A 52 -2.31 4.52 3.95
C GLU A 52 -1.73 3.41 3.09
N ILE A 53 -2.14 3.35 1.83
CA ILE A 53 -1.65 2.38 0.87
C ILE A 53 -0.76 3.13 -0.09
N ALA A 54 0.50 2.75 -0.19
CA ALA A 54 1.41 3.28 -1.18
C ALA A 54 1.53 2.30 -2.36
N PHE A 55 1.42 2.84 -3.57
CA PHE A 55 1.76 2.15 -4.81
C PHE A 55 3.01 2.82 -5.39
N VAL A 56 4.07 2.04 -5.60
CA VAL A 56 5.32 2.49 -6.22
C VAL A 56 5.30 2.10 -7.69
N PHE A 57 5.71 3.01 -8.56
CA PHE A 57 5.74 2.81 -10.00
C PHE A 57 7.15 2.86 -10.56
N GLU A 58 7.44 1.99 -11.51
CA GLU A 58 8.60 2.04 -12.39
C GLU A 58 8.11 1.80 -13.82
N ASP A 59 8.55 2.61 -14.78
CA ASP A 59 8.10 2.53 -16.18
C ASP A 59 6.57 2.40 -16.34
N ASN A 60 5.83 3.20 -15.56
CA ASN A 60 4.37 3.24 -15.53
C ASN A 60 3.67 1.98 -14.97
N ASN A 61 4.42 1.00 -14.44
CA ASN A 61 3.89 -0.22 -13.84
C ASN A 61 4.09 -0.25 -12.32
N ILE A 62 3.17 -0.87 -11.61
CA ILE A 62 3.27 -1.04 -10.16
C ILE A 62 4.31 -2.10 -9.83
N VAL A 63 5.38 -1.70 -9.14
CA VAL A 63 6.49 -2.58 -8.73
C VAL A 63 6.48 -2.91 -7.23
N ASP A 64 5.87 -2.05 -6.41
CA ASP A 64 5.75 -2.30 -4.97
C ASP A 64 4.42 -1.75 -4.43
N ILE A 65 3.92 -2.40 -3.39
CA ILE A 65 2.72 -2.01 -2.66
C ILE A 65 3.00 -2.18 -1.17
N SER A 66 2.71 -1.15 -0.39
CA SER A 66 2.83 -1.19 1.05
C SER A 66 1.59 -0.67 1.76
N ILE A 67 1.44 -1.06 3.03
CA ILE A 67 0.39 -0.53 3.92
C ILE A 67 1.07 0.05 5.16
N THR A 68 0.80 1.32 5.42
CA THR A 68 1.13 2.00 6.67
C THR A 68 -0.13 2.15 7.50
N GLU A 69 -0.11 1.62 8.72
CA GLU A 69 -1.16 1.81 9.71
C GLU A 69 -0.83 2.98 10.63
N TYR A 70 -1.79 3.87 10.83
CA TYR A 70 -1.71 5.01 11.73
C TYR A 70 -2.74 4.88 12.86
N ILE A 71 -2.35 5.31 14.06
CA ILE A 71 -3.21 5.47 15.23
C ILE A 71 -3.01 6.88 15.77
N PHE A 72 -4.08 7.66 15.99
CA PHE A 72 -3.99 9.07 16.39
C PHE A 72 -3.09 9.92 15.46
N GLY A 73 -3.06 9.59 14.17
CA GLY A 73 -2.23 10.28 13.18
C GLY A 73 -0.73 9.99 13.26
N LYS A 74 -0.30 9.07 14.14
CA LYS A 74 1.09 8.59 14.20
C LYS A 74 1.23 7.24 13.52
N GLU A 75 2.32 7.05 12.78
CA GLU A 75 2.66 5.74 12.21
C GLU A 75 2.85 4.73 13.34
N TYR A 76 2.12 3.63 13.24
CA TYR A 76 2.16 2.54 14.19
C TYR A 76 2.91 1.34 13.60
N ARG A 77 2.62 1.00 12.35
CA ARG A 77 3.15 -0.20 11.71
C ARG A 77 3.21 -0.04 10.19
N ASN A 78 4.29 -0.54 9.61
CA ASN A 78 4.46 -0.66 8.17
C ASN A 78 4.48 -2.12 7.74
N ILE A 79 3.85 -2.41 6.61
CA ILE A 79 3.78 -3.74 6.03
C ILE A 79 4.18 -3.63 4.56
N PHE A 80 5.27 -4.29 4.21
CA PHE A 80 5.86 -4.30 2.88
C PHE A 80 5.66 -5.67 2.23
N TYR A 81 5.51 -5.67 0.91
CA TYR A 81 5.55 -6.88 0.10
C TYR A 81 6.88 -6.92 -0.65
N TYR A 82 7.61 -8.02 -0.54
CA TYR A 82 8.85 -8.24 -1.27
C TYR A 82 8.67 -9.43 -2.20
N GLU A 83 8.45 -9.14 -3.48
CA GLU A 83 8.30 -10.16 -4.52
C GLU A 83 9.53 -11.08 -4.54
N GLY A 84 9.31 -12.39 -4.46
CA GLY A 84 10.37 -13.40 -4.50
C GLY A 84 11.20 -13.58 -3.23
N GLN A 85 10.90 -12.88 -2.12
CA GLN A 85 11.58 -13.09 -0.83
C GLN A 85 10.85 -14.09 0.06
N ASN A 86 11.58 -14.70 1.01
CA ASN A 86 11.01 -15.49 2.09
C ASN A 86 11.46 -14.94 3.46
N PRO A 87 10.58 -14.29 4.26
CA PRO A 87 9.14 -14.13 4.02
C PRO A 87 8.81 -13.05 2.99
N GLU A 88 7.78 -13.30 2.17
CA GLU A 88 7.28 -12.34 1.16
C GLU A 88 6.72 -11.05 1.76
N TYR A 89 6.45 -11.03 3.07
CA TYR A 89 5.87 -9.89 3.77
C TYR A 89 6.74 -9.54 4.96
N LYS A 90 7.13 -8.27 5.03
CA LYS A 90 7.87 -7.74 6.19
C LYS A 90 6.99 -6.78 6.96
N VAL A 91 6.93 -7.02 8.25
CA VAL A 91 6.24 -6.16 9.20
C VAL A 91 7.29 -5.37 9.97
N VAL A 92 7.17 -4.05 9.99
CA VAL A 92 8.01 -3.15 10.78
C VAL A 92 7.08 -2.40 11.74
N ASN A 93 7.23 -2.67 13.03
CA ASN A 93 6.52 -1.91 14.07
C ASN A 93 7.35 -0.69 14.42
N ILE A 94 6.71 0.49 14.47
CA ILE A 94 7.37 1.76 14.79
C ILE A 94 7.14 2.14 16.25
N MET A 95 5.92 1.91 16.76
CA MET A 95 5.52 2.12 18.14
C MET A 95 4.93 0.86 18.76
#